data_AF-A0A3S0TQM6-F1
#
_entry.id   AF-A0A3S0TQM6-F1
#
_cell.length_a   1.000
_cell.length_b   1.000
_cell.length_c   1.000
_cell.angle_alpha   90.00
_cell.angle_beta   90.00
_cell.angle_gamma   90.00
#
_symmetry.space_group_name_H-M   'P 1'
#
loop_
_entity.id
_entity.type
_entity.pdbx_description
1 polymer ?
#
loop_
_entity_poly.entity_id
_entity_poly.type
_entity_poly.pdbx_seq_one_letter_code
_entity_poly.pdbx_strand_id
1 'polypeptide(L)'
;MSQQPDPRIEELFQGQGKTMKIGAVADIFDTTPQTIRRLIAAGALTAYRPGRDYLFLTEDVRELFYSSRVDPETLAEAHEAHHAEGKKPTKED
;
A
#
# COMPACT_ATOMS: atom_id res chain seq x y z
N MET A 1 -2.91 13.13 18.13
CA MET A 1 -3.80 13.31 16.96
C MET A 1 -4.25 11.93 16.55
N SER A 2 -5.50 11.57 16.80
CA SER A 2 -6.02 10.24 16.42
C SER A 2 -6.38 10.30 14.94
N GLN A 3 -5.51 9.75 14.10
CA GLN A 3 -5.78 9.61 12.67
C GLN A 3 -6.97 8.66 12.55
N GLN A 4 -8.16 9.21 12.30
CA GLN A 4 -9.36 8.39 12.12
C GLN A 4 -9.15 7.53 10.87
N PRO A 5 -9.39 6.21 10.95
CA PRO A 5 -9.25 5.34 9.79
C PRO A 5 -10.18 5.84 8.68
N ASP A 6 -9.62 6.07 7.49
CA ASP A 6 -10.40 6.48 6.32
C ASP A 6 -11.49 5.42 6.06
N PRO A 7 -12.78 5.81 6.05
CA PRO A 7 -13.89 4.87 5.92
C PRO A 7 -13.84 4.07 4.61
N ARG A 8 -13.23 4.61 3.54
CA ARG A 8 -13.06 3.91 2.26
C ARG A 8 -12.07 2.76 2.36
N ILE A 9 -11.08 2.89 3.26
CA ILE A 9 -10.13 1.82 3.53
C ILE A 9 -10.85 0.73 4.31
N GLU A 10 -11.66 1.09 5.31
CA GLU A 10 -12.43 0.09 6.06
C GLU A 10 -13.41 -0.71 5.18
N GLU A 11 -13.98 -0.11 4.13
CA GLU A 11 -14.78 -0.81 3.12
C GLU A 11 -13.97 -1.88 2.34
N LEU A 12 -12.68 -1.68 2.08
CA LEU A 12 -11.83 -2.67 1.41
C LEU A 12 -11.58 -3.92 2.26
N PHE A 13 -11.64 -3.76 3.58
CA PHE A 13 -11.43 -4.85 4.55
C PHE A 13 -12.76 -5.41 5.11
N GLN A 14 -13.90 -4.74 4.87
CA GLN A 14 -15.22 -5.21 5.31
C GLN A 14 -15.57 -6.56 4.66
N GLY A 15 -15.96 -7.53 5.49
CA GLY A 15 -16.32 -8.89 5.05
C GLY A 15 -15.12 -9.83 4.84
N GLN A 16 -13.89 -9.34 4.94
CA GLN A 16 -12.71 -10.20 5.05
C GLN A 16 -12.70 -10.82 6.46
N GLY A 17 -12.52 -12.15 6.55
CA GLY A 17 -12.38 -12.82 7.84
C GLY A 17 -11.10 -12.41 8.58
N LYS A 18 -10.74 -13.12 9.66
CA LYS A 18 -9.46 -12.89 10.37
C LYS A 18 -8.23 -13.00 9.46
N THR A 19 -8.35 -13.79 8.39
CA THR A 19 -7.31 -13.97 7.38
C THR A 19 -7.87 -13.78 5.98
N MET A 20 -7.04 -13.26 5.09
CA MET A 20 -7.33 -13.09 3.67
C MET A 20 -6.39 -13.91 2.79
N LYS A 21 -6.87 -14.27 1.59
CA LYS A 21 -6.09 -14.97 0.58
C LYS A 21 -5.31 -14.00 -0.27
N ILE A 22 -4.29 -14.50 -0.96
CA ILE A 22 -3.43 -13.70 -1.85
C ILE A 22 -4.20 -12.90 -2.92
N GLY A 23 -5.36 -13.38 -3.38
CA GLY A 23 -6.21 -12.66 -4.33
C GLY A 23 -6.75 -11.37 -3.73
N ALA A 24 -7.38 -11.44 -2.56
CA ALA A 24 -7.92 -10.26 -1.87
C ALA A 24 -6.82 -9.25 -1.52
N VAL A 25 -5.63 -9.71 -1.12
CA VAL A 25 -4.48 -8.82 -0.89
C VAL A 25 -4.07 -8.13 -2.19
N ALA A 26 -4.03 -8.86 -3.31
CA ALA A 26 -3.69 -8.29 -4.60
C ALA A 26 -4.70 -7.22 -5.04
N ASP A 27 -6.00 -7.44 -4.79
CA ASP A 27 -7.05 -6.46 -5.05
C ASP A 27 -6.89 -5.19 -4.20
N ILE A 28 -6.54 -5.31 -2.91
CA ILE A 28 -6.31 -4.18 -2.01
C ILE A 28 -5.12 -3.31 -2.44
N PHE A 29 -4.02 -3.95 -2.85
CA PHE A 29 -2.81 -3.26 -3.32
C PHE A 29 -2.84 -2.87 -4.80
N ASP A 30 -3.97 -3.07 -5.49
CA ASP A 30 -4.14 -2.85 -6.94
C ASP A 30 -2.99 -3.46 -7.76
N THR A 31 -2.70 -4.74 -7.50
CA THR A 31 -1.56 -5.44 -8.11
C THR A 31 -1.90 -6.88 -8.45
N THR A 32 -0.92 -7.64 -8.95
CA THR A 32 -1.11 -9.05 -9.31
C THR A 32 -0.75 -9.99 -8.15
N PRO A 33 -1.39 -11.17 -8.03
CA PRO A 33 -0.99 -12.17 -7.05
C PRO A 33 0.48 -12.61 -7.19
N GLN A 34 1.05 -12.51 -8.40
CA GLN A 34 2.45 -12.82 -8.64
C GLN A 34 3.37 -11.75 -8.02
N THR A 35 2.98 -10.47 -8.07
CA THR A 35 3.65 -9.38 -7.35
C THR A 35 3.61 -9.64 -5.85
N ILE A 36 2.46 -10.02 -5.30
CA ILE A 36 2.33 -10.35 -3.88
C ILE A 36 3.26 -11.50 -3.48
N ARG A 37 3.37 -12.57 -4.28
CA ARG A 37 4.35 -13.64 -4.04
C ARG A 37 5.79 -13.15 -4.04
N ARG A 38 6.14 -12.20 -4.92
CA ARG A 38 7.48 -11.59 -4.95
C ARG A 38 7.76 -10.80 -3.68
N LEU A 39 6.78 -10.04 -3.18
CA LEU A 39 6.91 -9.29 -1.93
C LEU A 39 7.11 -10.21 -0.72
N ILE A 40 6.40 -11.34 -0.68
CA ILE A 40 6.64 -12.38 0.35
C ILE A 40 8.07 -12.94 0.24
N ALA A 41 8.50 -13.30 -0.98
CA ALA A 41 9.84 -13.84 -1.21
C ALA A 41 10.95 -12.84 -0.86
N ALA A 42 10.68 -11.54 -1.02
CA ALA A 42 11.58 -10.45 -0.63
C ALA A 42 11.53 -10.12 0.87
N GLY A 43 10.64 -10.76 1.65
CA GLY A 43 10.44 -10.45 3.07
C GLY A 43 9.72 -9.13 3.34
N ALA A 44 9.17 -8.48 2.31
CA ALA A 44 8.44 -7.22 2.42
C ALA A 44 6.98 -7.40 2.87
N LEU A 45 6.45 -8.63 2.80
CA LEU A 45 5.10 -8.96 3.22
C LEU A 45 5.07 -10.28 3.99
N THR A 46 4.56 -10.26 5.22
CA THR A 46 4.43 -11.45 6.06
C THR A 46 3.21 -12.25 5.67
N ALA A 47 3.39 -13.56 5.45
CA ALA A 47 2.32 -14.49 5.09
C ALA A 47 2.46 -15.81 5.83
N TYR A 48 1.33 -16.38 6.24
CA TYR A 48 1.22 -17.72 6.79
C TYR A 48 0.87 -18.71 5.69
N ARG A 49 1.44 -19.91 5.70
CA ARG A 49 1.15 -20.94 4.70
C ARG A 49 0.71 -22.25 5.33
N PRO A 50 -0.52 -22.34 5.86
CA PRO A 50 -1.07 -23.62 6.29
C PRO A 50 -1.39 -24.48 5.07
N GLY A 51 -0.49 -25.42 4.75
CA GLY A 51 -0.63 -26.29 3.59
C GLY A 51 -0.19 -25.63 2.29
N ARG A 52 -1.12 -25.47 1.33
CA ARG A 52 -0.77 -25.04 -0.04
C ARG A 52 -0.88 -23.53 -0.25
N ASP A 53 -1.85 -22.89 0.41
CA ASP A 53 -2.24 -21.50 0.17
C ASP A 53 -1.57 -20.51 1.14
N TYR A 54 -1.31 -19.31 0.65
CA TYR A 54 -0.88 -18.18 1.46
C TYR A 54 -2.09 -17.48 2.08
N LEU A 55 -2.03 -17.28 3.38
CA LEU A 55 -2.98 -16.54 4.20
C LEU A 55 -2.25 -15.37 4.85
N PHE A 56 -2.94 -14.24 4.92
CA PHE A 56 -2.43 -13.00 5.51
C PHE A 56 -3.39 -12.59 6.60
N LEU A 57 -2.87 -12.13 7.74
CA LEU A 57 -3.73 -11.53 8.76
C LEU A 57 -4.26 -10.21 8.21
N THR A 58 -5.57 -10.02 8.33
CA THR A 58 -6.25 -8.82 7.85
C THR A 58 -5.68 -7.56 8.52
N GLU A 59 -5.33 -7.65 9.81
CA GLU A 59 -4.72 -6.55 10.56
C GLU A 59 -3.33 -6.19 10.05
N ASP A 60 -2.44 -7.16 9.83
CA ASP A 60 -1.09 -6.90 9.29
C ASP A 60 -1.14 -6.25 7.90
N VAL A 61 -2.06 -6.69 7.05
CA VAL A 61 -2.24 -6.12 5.71
C VAL A 61 -2.76 -4.69 5.80
N ARG A 62 -3.71 -4.44 6.71
CA ARG A 62 -4.25 -3.12 7.00
C ARG A 62 -3.14 -2.19 7.48
N GLU A 63 -2.35 -2.58 8.48
CA GLU A 63 -1.24 -1.80 9.01
C GLU A 63 -0.20 -1.47 7.94
N LEU A 64 0.19 -2.46 7.14
CA LEU A 64 1.13 -2.25 6.04
C LEU A 64 0.57 -1.27 5.01
N PHE A 65 -0.71 -1.38 4.67
CA PHE A 65 -1.36 -0.49 3.73
C PHE A 65 -1.35 0.96 4.24
N TYR A 66 -1.70 1.19 5.51
CA TYR A 66 -1.59 2.51 6.15
C TYR A 66 -0.15 3.01 6.21
N SER A 67 0.82 2.16 6.57
CA SER A 67 2.23 2.56 6.66
C SER A 67 2.87 2.84 5.29
N SER A 68 2.38 2.21 4.22
CA SER A 68 2.88 2.40 2.84
C SER A 68 2.26 3.61 2.13
N ARG A 69 1.05 4.00 2.52
CA ARG A 69 0.44 5.26 2.12
C ARG A 69 1.05 6.37 2.96
N VAL A 70 2.18 6.88 2.46
CA VAL A 70 2.75 8.17 2.83
C VAL A 70 1.62 9.16 3.13
N ASP A 71 1.67 9.81 4.29
CA ASP A 71 0.67 10.75 4.77
C ASP A 71 0.24 11.71 3.63
N PRO A 72 -1.07 11.98 3.46
CA PRO A 72 -1.53 12.86 2.39
C PRO A 72 -0.88 14.25 2.46
N GLU A 73 -0.45 14.68 3.64
CA GLU A 73 0.31 15.92 3.87
C GLU A 73 1.71 15.85 3.23
N THR A 74 2.40 14.73 3.35
CA THR A 74 3.71 14.49 2.73
C THR A 74 3.61 14.36 1.20
N LEU A 75 2.47 13.88 0.68
CA LEU A 75 2.18 13.84 -0.76
C LEU A 75 1.86 15.23 -1.33
N ALA A 76 1.16 16.07 -0.56
CA ALA A 76 0.92 17.47 -0.92
C ALA A 76 2.24 18.26 -0.98
N GLU A 77 3.11 18.11 0.02
CA GLU A 77 4.44 18.74 0.03
C GLU A 77 5.34 18.24 -1.12
N ALA A 78 5.34 16.93 -1.41
CA ALA A 78 6.13 16.37 -2.51
C ALA A 78 5.62 16.77 -3.90
N HIS A 79 4.30 16.95 -4.06
CA HIS A 79 3.70 17.40 -5.31
C HIS A 79 3.86 18.91 -5.53
N GLU A 80 3.86 19.72 -4.46
CA GLU A 80 4.25 21.14 -4.53
C GLU A 80 5.74 21.33 -4.86
N ALA A 81 6.62 20.50 -4.28
CA ALA A 81 8.06 20.55 -4.57
C ALA A 81 8.38 20.26 -6.05
N HIS A 82 7.62 19.35 -6.70
CA HIS A 82 7.82 19.02 -8.11
C HIS A 82 7.27 20.07 -9.11
N HIS A 83 6.46 21.04 -8.66
CA HIS A 83 5.92 22.09 -9.53
C HIS A 83 6.73 23.41 -9.47
N ALA A 84 7.76 23.49 -8.62
CA ALA A 84 8.64 24.66 -8.51
C ALA A 84 9.93 24.56 -9.37
N GLU A 85 10.37 23.36 -9.76
CA GLU A 85 11.57 23.17 -10.59
C GLU A 85 11.26 23.07 -12.08
N GLY A 86 10.47 24.03 -12.56
CA GLY A 86 10.10 24.23 -13.96
C GLY A 86 10.68 25.51 -14.56
N LYS A 87 11.88 25.94 -14.18
CA LYS A 87 12.61 27.01 -14.89
C LYS A 87 13.94 26.47 -15.44
N LYS A 88 13.89 26.04 -16.70
CA LYS A 88 15.10 25.90 -17.55
C LYS A 88 15.90 27.20 -17.49
N PRO A 89 17.22 27.18 -17.21
CA PRO A 89 18.07 28.29 -17.63
C PRO A 89 18.20 28.20 -19.15
N THR A 90 17.55 29.13 -19.84
CA THR A 90 17.83 29.45 -21.24
C THR A 90 19.32 29.80 -21.34
N LYS A 91 20.07 29.05 -22.16
CA LYS A 91 21.45 29.43 -22.51
C LYS A 91 21.39 30.71 -23.35
N GLU A 92 22.09 31.72 -22.86
CA GLU A 92 22.47 32.94 -23.57
C GLU A 92 23.31 32.60 -24.81
N ASP A 93 23.07 33.32 -25.89
CA ASP A 93 24.02 33.59 -26.98
C ASP A 93 24.19 35.11 -27.07
#